data_AF-A0A815IU59-F1
#
_entry.id   AF-A0A815IU59-F1
#
_cell.length_a   1.000
_cell.length_b   1.000
_cell.length_c   1.000
_cell.angle_alpha   90.00
_cell.angle_beta   90.00
_cell.angle_gamma   90.00
#
_symmetry.space_group_name_H-M   'P 1'
#
loop_
_entity.id
_entity.type
_entity.pdbx_description
1 polymer ?
#
loop_
_entity_poly.entity_id
_entity_poly.type
_entity_poly.pdbx_seq_one_letter_code
_entity_poly.pdbx_strand_id
1 'polypeptide(L)'
;MRHIFCVAPAEKNKLSSLLTDKTIEALAFLHLFPDGRSPYDEEREISLKWKEYCKARLCSPDFREFAIKESYAFEQKAKLLRANPVLAARLFERRFTSLMNLFVTGGACCLGNVKDWFARIELQLRGSPHSYMPTWVEGAPKYYGP
;
A
#
# COMPACT_ATOMS: atom_id res chain seq x y z
N MET A 1 -16.04 31.77 -23.78
CA MET A 1 -15.95 30.95 -22.55
C MET A 1 -15.37 29.60 -22.92
N ARG A 2 -14.19 29.22 -22.40
CA ARG A 2 -13.64 27.87 -22.60
C ARG A 2 -14.31 26.96 -21.58
N HIS A 3 -15.16 26.05 -22.04
CA HIS A 3 -15.72 24.99 -21.20
C HIS A 3 -14.58 24.03 -20.84
N ILE A 4 -14.13 24.09 -19.59
CA ILE A 4 -13.21 23.09 -19.04
C ILE A 4 -14.05 21.85 -18.77
N PHE A 5 -13.91 20.83 -19.61
CA PHE A 5 -14.48 19.52 -19.36
C PHE A 5 -13.63 18.80 -18.30
N CYS A 6 -14.19 18.65 -17.10
CA CYS A 6 -13.58 17.88 -16.03
C CYS A 6 -14.00 16.41 -16.23
N VAL A 7 -13.30 15.69 -17.11
CA VAL A 7 -13.50 14.25 -17.30
C VAL A 7 -12.42 13.53 -16.50
N ALA A 8 -12.76 13.08 -15.29
CA ALA A 8 -11.89 12.17 -14.54
C ALA A 8 -12.02 10.76 -15.19
N PRO A 9 -10.93 10.05 -15.50
CA PRO A 9 -10.99 8.74 -16.17
C PRO A 9 -11.44 7.57 -15.28
N ALA A 10 -12.00 7.82 -14.09
CA ALA A 10 -12.12 6.80 -13.05
C ALA A 10 -13.38 5.95 -13.20
N GLU A 11 -13.21 4.73 -13.72
CA GLU A 11 -14.22 3.67 -13.69
C GLU A 11 -14.63 3.35 -12.23
N LYS A 12 -15.80 3.87 -11.82
CA LYS A 12 -16.60 3.42 -10.66
C LYS A 12 -15.97 3.54 -9.25
N ASN A 13 -14.91 4.33 -9.05
CA ASN A 13 -14.40 4.74 -7.73
C ASN A 13 -14.20 3.59 -6.71
N LYS A 14 -13.90 2.39 -7.20
CA LYS A 14 -13.65 1.25 -6.33
C LYS A 14 -12.14 1.11 -6.18
N LEU A 15 -11.65 1.30 -4.96
CA LEU A 15 -10.28 0.97 -4.63
C LEU A 15 -10.11 -0.55 -4.81
N SER A 16 -9.53 -0.99 -5.92
CA SER A 16 -8.93 -2.32 -5.97
C SER A 16 -7.74 -2.29 -5.01
N SER A 17 -7.74 -3.17 -4.00
CA SER A 17 -6.60 -3.24 -3.08
C SER A 17 -5.32 -3.50 -3.87
N LEU A 18 -4.19 -2.99 -3.38
CA LEU A 18 -2.89 -3.16 -4.02
C LEU A 18 -2.54 -4.62 -4.30
N LEU A 19 -3.06 -5.50 -3.45
CA LEU A 19 -2.82 -6.93 -3.46
C LEU A 19 -4.12 -7.71 -3.74
N THR A 20 -5.06 -7.11 -4.48
CA THR A 20 -6.37 -7.73 -4.77
C THR A 20 -6.24 -9.02 -5.56
N ASP A 21 -5.27 -9.08 -6.46
CA ASP A 21 -4.89 -10.31 -7.11
C ASP A 21 -4.00 -11.12 -6.15
N LYS A 22 -4.51 -12.28 -5.72
CA LYS A 22 -3.82 -13.19 -4.78
C LYS A 22 -2.39 -13.55 -5.26
N THR A 23 -2.13 -13.45 -6.56
CA THR A 23 -0.85 -13.79 -7.17
C THR A 23 0.11 -12.62 -7.26
N ILE A 24 -0.35 -11.37 -7.11
CA ILE A 24 0.48 -10.18 -7.36
C ILE A 24 1.64 -10.05 -6.38
N GLU A 25 1.50 -10.56 -5.16
CA GLU A 25 2.59 -10.59 -4.19
C GLU A 25 3.73 -11.49 -4.68
N ALA A 26 3.39 -12.66 -5.24
CA ALA A 26 4.35 -13.57 -5.84
C ALA A 26 4.98 -13.00 -7.11
N LEU A 27 4.19 -12.36 -7.97
CA LEU A 27 4.64 -11.77 -9.24
C LEU A 27 5.52 -10.53 -9.04
N ALA A 28 5.17 -9.68 -8.07
CA ALA A 28 5.91 -8.44 -7.79
C ALA A 28 7.27 -8.70 -7.14
N PHE A 29 7.43 -9.84 -6.46
CA PHE A 29 8.64 -10.19 -5.72
C PHE A 29 9.17 -11.56 -6.13
N LEU A 30 9.39 -11.78 -7.43
CA LEU A 30 9.86 -13.06 -7.99
C LEU A 30 11.09 -13.64 -7.27
N HIS A 31 12.00 -12.79 -6.78
CA HIS A 31 13.18 -13.26 -6.03
C HIS A 31 12.85 -13.84 -4.64
N LEU A 32 11.71 -13.47 -4.04
CA LEU A 32 11.19 -14.04 -2.79
C LEU A 32 10.23 -15.20 -3.02
N PHE A 33 9.73 -15.32 -4.25
CA PHE A 33 8.74 -16.32 -4.67
C PHE A 33 9.17 -16.95 -6.01
N PRO A 34 10.35 -17.60 -6.07
CA PRO A 34 10.88 -18.12 -7.33
C PRO A 34 10.01 -19.21 -7.95
N ASP A 35 9.24 -19.91 -7.13
CA ASP A 35 8.24 -20.92 -7.53
C ASP A 35 6.81 -20.38 -7.53
N GLY A 36 6.61 -19.11 -7.19
CA GLY A 36 5.31 -18.45 -7.08
C GLY A 36 4.44 -18.92 -5.90
N ARG A 37 4.98 -19.70 -4.96
CA ARG A 37 4.23 -20.30 -3.85
C ARG A 37 4.46 -19.55 -2.54
N SER A 38 3.62 -19.78 -1.54
CA SER A 38 3.73 -19.13 -0.22
C SER A 38 3.41 -17.61 -0.10
N PRO A 39 2.69 -16.92 -1.02
CA PRO A 39 2.21 -15.56 -0.74
C PRO A 39 1.16 -15.58 0.36
N TYR A 40 0.93 -14.45 1.05
CA TYR A 40 0.01 -14.44 2.19
C TYR A 40 -1.40 -14.92 1.82
N ASP A 41 -1.94 -14.46 0.69
CA ASP A 41 -3.30 -14.75 0.23
C ASP A 41 -3.46 -16.08 -0.54
N GLU A 42 -2.43 -16.93 -0.58
CA GLU A 42 -2.53 -18.28 -1.14
C GLU A 42 -3.58 -19.13 -0.39
N GLU A 43 -4.38 -19.87 -1.15
CA GLU A 43 -5.37 -20.79 -0.60
C GLU A 43 -4.67 -21.96 0.09
N ARG A 44 -5.04 -22.20 1.34
CA ARG A 44 -4.47 -23.24 2.20
C ARG A 44 -5.59 -23.95 2.94
N GLU A 45 -5.38 -25.22 3.25
CA GLU A 45 -6.30 -25.99 4.11
C GLU A 45 -6.49 -25.34 5.48
N ILE A 46 -5.40 -24.77 6.03
CA ILE A 46 -5.41 -23.98 7.26
C ILE A 46 -5.04 -22.53 6.93
N SER A 47 -5.95 -21.61 7.25
CA SER A 47 -5.71 -20.18 7.05
C SER A 47 -4.56 -19.69 7.93
N LEU A 48 -3.58 -19.03 7.30
CA LEU A 48 -2.44 -18.45 7.98
C LEU A 48 -2.80 -17.09 8.59
N LYS A 49 -2.58 -16.90 9.89
CA LYS A 49 -2.82 -15.59 10.50
C LYS A 49 -1.71 -14.63 10.09
N TRP A 50 -2.06 -13.35 9.89
CA TRP A 50 -1.09 -12.29 9.58
C TRP A 50 0.13 -12.26 10.53
N LYS A 51 -0.08 -12.49 11.83
CA LYS A 51 1.02 -12.54 12.81
C LYS A 51 2.00 -13.69 12.54
N GLU A 52 1.48 -14.85 12.14
CA GLU A 52 2.28 -16.03 11.80
C GLU A 52 3.04 -15.80 10.50
N TYR A 53 2.40 -15.18 9.51
CA TYR A 53 3.06 -14.78 8.26
C TYR A 53 4.21 -13.80 8.49
N CYS A 54 3.98 -12.72 9.24
CA CYS A 54 5.02 -11.77 9.62
C CYS A 54 6.17 -12.46 10.37
N LYS A 55 5.85 -13.33 11.33
CA LYS A 55 6.86 -14.05 12.10
C LYS A 55 7.68 -14.98 11.22
N ALA A 56 7.05 -15.73 10.32
CA ALA A 56 7.73 -16.61 9.38
C ALA A 56 8.71 -15.84 8.48
N ARG A 57 8.29 -14.66 7.99
CA ARG A 57 9.15 -13.78 7.19
C ARG A 57 10.31 -13.21 7.99
N LEU A 58 10.02 -12.58 9.12
CA LEU A 58 11.04 -11.93 9.96
C LEU A 58 12.04 -12.94 10.57
N CYS A 59 11.63 -14.18 10.81
CA CYS A 59 12.48 -15.22 11.42
C CYS A 59 13.07 -16.22 10.40
N SER A 60 12.84 -16.02 9.10
CA SER A 60 13.46 -16.85 8.05
C SER A 60 14.98 -16.65 8.05
N PRO A 61 15.77 -17.67 7.66
CA PRO A 61 17.24 -17.64 7.75
C PRO A 61 17.88 -16.39 7.14
N ASP A 62 17.29 -15.88 6.05
CA ASP A 62 17.74 -14.69 5.33
C ASP A 62 17.58 -13.38 6.14
N PHE A 63 16.73 -13.38 7.18
CA PHE A 63 16.42 -12.20 8.00
C PHE A 63 16.65 -12.41 9.51
N ARG A 64 17.20 -13.57 9.93
CA ARG A 64 17.47 -13.95 11.34
C ARG A 64 18.42 -13.02 12.09
N GLU A 65 19.25 -12.25 11.38
CA GLU A 65 20.18 -11.27 11.98
C GLU A 65 19.46 -10.21 12.84
N PHE A 66 18.16 -10.03 12.66
CA PHE A 66 17.36 -9.02 13.34
C PHE A 66 16.46 -9.66 14.40
N ALA A 67 17.06 -10.32 15.39
CA ALA A 67 16.37 -10.72 16.61
C ALA A 67 15.62 -9.52 17.19
N ILE A 68 14.29 -9.65 17.33
CA ILE A 68 13.35 -8.58 17.70
C ILE A 68 13.83 -7.87 18.98
N LYS A 69 14.57 -6.76 18.83
CA LYS A 69 14.86 -5.84 19.92
C LYS A 69 13.64 -4.93 20.12
N GLU A 70 13.27 -4.67 21.37
CA GLU A 70 12.14 -3.78 21.70
C GLU A 70 12.28 -2.37 21.11
N SER A 71 13.51 -1.95 20.85
CA SER A 71 13.85 -0.66 20.26
C SER A 71 14.90 -0.84 19.17
N TYR A 72 14.53 -0.48 17.95
CA TYR A 72 15.46 -0.35 16.82
C TYR A 72 15.67 1.14 16.49
N ALA A 73 16.93 1.51 16.21
CA ALA A 73 17.27 2.80 15.63
C ALA A 73 16.63 2.94 14.23
N PHE A 74 16.47 4.18 13.75
CA PHE A 74 15.86 4.46 12.44
C PHE A 74 16.56 3.69 11.30
N GLU A 75 17.89 3.68 11.28
CA GLU A 75 18.68 2.99 10.26
C GLU A 75 18.42 1.47 10.25
N GLN A 76 18.28 0.87 11.43
CA GLN A 76 17.99 -0.55 11.58
C GLN A 76 16.57 -0.87 11.10
N LYS A 77 15.59 -0.02 11.43
CA LYS A 77 14.21 -0.12 10.91
C LYS A 77 14.19 0.00 9.39
N ALA A 78 14.96 0.94 8.83
CA ALA A 78 15.05 1.13 7.38
C ALA A 78 15.72 -0.08 6.70
N LYS A 79 16.78 -0.65 7.30
CA LYS A 79 17.43 -1.88 6.81
C LYS A 79 16.47 -3.06 6.83
N LEU A 80 15.70 -3.21 7.90
CA LEU A 80 14.67 -4.24 8.05
C LEU A 80 13.57 -4.15 6.98
N LEU A 81 13.04 -2.95 6.74
CA LEU A 81 12.01 -2.72 5.72
C LEU A 81 12.53 -2.99 4.31
N ARG A 82 13.77 -2.56 4.00
CA ARG A 82 14.41 -2.84 2.70
C ARG A 82 14.63 -4.34 2.48
N ALA A 83 14.98 -5.07 3.52
CA ALA A 83 15.16 -6.51 3.47
C ALA A 83 13.82 -7.26 3.32
N ASN A 84 12.70 -6.69 3.78
CA ASN A 84 11.38 -7.31 3.76
C ASN A 84 10.37 -6.51 2.92
N PRO A 85 10.57 -6.40 1.59
CA PRO A 85 9.75 -5.52 0.74
C PRO A 85 8.28 -5.95 0.66
N VAL A 86 7.98 -7.24 0.82
CA VAL A 86 6.62 -7.77 0.96
C VAL A 86 5.90 -7.21 2.18
N LEU A 87 6.56 -7.23 3.35
CA LEU A 87 5.98 -6.69 4.58
C LEU A 87 5.83 -5.17 4.49
N ALA A 88 6.77 -4.50 3.84
CA ALA A 88 6.68 -3.06 3.57
C ALA A 88 5.48 -2.74 2.66
N ALA A 89 5.26 -3.50 1.59
CA ALA A 89 4.12 -3.32 0.68
C ALA A 89 2.77 -3.54 1.38
N ARG A 90 2.64 -4.61 2.19
CA ARG A 90 1.44 -4.88 2.99
C ARG A 90 1.18 -3.82 4.07
N LEU A 91 2.24 -3.32 4.71
CA LEU A 91 2.12 -2.21 5.67
C LEU A 91 1.64 -0.93 4.99
N PHE A 92 2.19 -0.63 3.81
CA PHE A 92 1.75 0.50 2.99
C PHE A 92 0.28 0.34 2.61
N GLU A 93 -0.14 -0.81 2.09
CA GLU A 93 -1.53 -1.09 1.74
C GLU A 93 -2.46 -0.83 2.93
N ARG A 94 -2.15 -1.39 4.12
CA ARG A 94 -2.96 -1.16 5.32
C ARG A 94 -3.09 0.31 5.68
N ARG A 95 -1.97 1.04 5.70
CA ARG A 95 -1.97 2.47 6.02
C ARG A 95 -2.71 3.29 4.97
N PHE A 96 -2.54 2.95 3.70
CA PHE A 96 -3.20 3.61 2.59
C PHE A 96 -4.71 3.37 2.64
N THR A 97 -5.16 2.13 2.84
CA THR A 97 -6.58 1.82 3.01
C THR A 97 -7.18 2.54 4.23
N SER A 98 -6.48 2.60 5.37
CA SER A 98 -6.94 3.39 6.51
C SER A 98 -7.03 4.88 6.19
N LEU A 99 -6.07 5.44 5.47
CA LEU A 99 -6.11 6.83 5.01
C LEU A 99 -7.33 7.07 4.11
N MET A 100 -7.56 6.20 3.12
CA MET A 100 -8.72 6.29 2.24
C MET A 100 -10.02 6.24 3.04
N ASN A 101 -10.14 5.23 3.90
CA ASN A 101 -11.34 5.00 4.67
C ASN A 101 -11.62 6.07 5.71
N LEU A 102 -10.63 6.78 6.22
CA LEU A 102 -10.85 7.84 7.20
C LEU A 102 -11.00 9.20 6.53
N PHE A 103 -10.07 9.54 5.63
CA PHE A 103 -9.92 10.91 5.13
C PHE A 103 -10.67 11.16 3.81
N VAL A 104 -10.87 10.11 3.00
CA VAL A 104 -11.43 10.25 1.65
C VAL A 104 -12.87 9.76 1.59
N THR A 105 -13.17 8.58 2.15
CA THR A 105 -14.49 7.94 2.02
C THR A 105 -15.29 7.87 3.32
N GLY A 106 -14.65 7.87 4.50
CA GLY A 106 -15.35 7.66 5.79
C GLY A 106 -15.91 8.90 6.46
N GLY A 107 -16.12 9.99 5.71
CA GLY A 107 -16.88 11.14 6.21
C GLY A 107 -16.20 11.95 7.32
N ALA A 108 -14.92 11.73 7.63
CA ALA A 108 -14.21 12.57 8.59
C ALA A 108 -14.05 14.03 8.11
N CYS A 109 -14.33 14.32 6.83
CA CYS A 109 -14.36 15.65 6.19
C CYS A 109 -13.14 16.54 6.44
N CYS A 110 -12.03 15.96 6.89
CA CYS A 110 -10.73 16.60 7.11
C CYS A 110 -10.16 17.30 5.85
N LEU A 111 -10.48 16.80 4.66
CA LEU A 111 -10.14 17.43 3.38
C LEU A 111 -11.28 18.30 2.83
N GLY A 112 -12.45 18.34 3.49
CA GLY A 112 -13.70 18.84 2.95
C GLY A 112 -14.57 17.72 2.37
N ASN A 113 -15.61 18.10 1.60
CA ASN A 113 -16.49 17.14 0.94
C ASN A 113 -15.82 16.60 -0.34
N VAL A 114 -15.27 15.39 -0.27
CA VAL A 114 -14.64 14.73 -1.40
C VAL A 114 -15.71 14.24 -2.37
N LYS A 115 -15.72 14.79 -3.59
CA LYS A 115 -16.65 14.39 -4.65
C LYS A 115 -16.13 13.22 -5.47
N ASP A 116 -14.81 13.20 -5.69
CA ASP A 116 -14.17 12.19 -6.50
C ASP A 116 -12.70 12.02 -6.12
N TRP A 117 -12.11 10.89 -6.45
CA TRP A 117 -10.70 10.61 -6.23
C TRP A 117 -10.20 9.55 -7.21
N PHE A 118 -8.93 9.65 -7.56
CA PHE A 118 -8.24 8.63 -8.36
C PHE A 118 -6.92 8.31 -7.67
N ALA A 119 -6.53 7.03 -7.63
CA ALA A 119 -5.25 6.61 -7.10
C ALA A 119 -4.57 5.67 -8.09
N ARG A 120 -3.30 5.96 -8.40
CA ARG A 120 -2.40 5.07 -9.11
C ARG A 120 -1.22 4.76 -8.22
N ILE A 121 -0.88 3.48 -8.10
CA ILE A 121 0.24 3.07 -7.25
C ILE A 121 1.33 2.47 -8.13
N GLU A 122 2.55 2.94 -7.89
CA GLU A 122 3.74 2.53 -8.61
C GLU A 122 4.70 1.84 -7.65
N LEU A 123 5.10 0.63 -8.00
CA LEU A 123 6.19 -0.07 -7.32
C LEU A 123 7.50 0.44 -7.90
N GLN A 124 8.05 1.49 -7.29
CA GLN A 124 9.42 1.87 -7.57
C GLN A 124 10.30 0.67 -7.16
N LEU A 125 11.20 0.21 -8.02
CA LEU A 125 12.18 -0.86 -7.77
C LEU A 125 13.11 -0.61 -6.55
N ARG A 126 12.79 0.39 -5.72
CA ARG A 126 13.41 0.79 -4.46
C ARG A 126 12.70 0.20 -3.23
N GLY A 127 11.73 -0.70 -3.43
CA GLY A 127 11.07 -1.45 -2.36
C GLY A 127 10.03 -0.68 -1.53
N SER A 128 9.72 0.57 -1.90
CA SER A 128 8.58 1.32 -1.34
C SER A 128 7.55 1.57 -2.43
N PRO A 129 6.28 1.14 -2.24
CA PRO A 129 5.18 1.60 -3.08
C PRO A 129 5.05 3.13 -2.99
N HIS A 130 4.75 3.79 -4.11
CA HIS A 130 4.46 5.21 -4.18
C HIS A 130 3.07 5.41 -4.80
N SER A 131 2.21 6.17 -4.12
CA SER A 131 0.84 6.43 -4.60
C SER A 131 0.73 7.86 -5.10
N TYR A 132 0.29 7.99 -6.36
CA TYR A 132 -0.18 9.25 -6.95
C TYR A 132 -1.69 9.29 -6.84
N MET A 133 -2.21 10.23 -6.07
CA MET A 133 -3.63 10.27 -5.75
C MET A 133 -4.21 11.68 -5.81
N PRO A 134 -4.68 12.14 -6.97
CA PRO A 134 -5.50 13.35 -7.04
C PRO A 134 -6.87 13.13 -6.37
N THR A 135 -7.30 14.13 -5.60
CA THR A 135 -8.61 14.17 -4.93
C THR A 135 -9.35 15.46 -5.33
N TRP A 136 -10.64 15.33 -5.63
CA TRP A 136 -11.51 16.45 -5.96
C TRP A 136 -12.39 16.78 -4.78
N VAL A 137 -12.14 17.94 -4.18
CA VAL A 137 -12.87 18.44 -3.03
C VAL A 137 -13.76 19.60 -3.46
N GLU A 138 -15.03 19.55 -3.04
CA GLU A 138 -15.95 20.67 -3.18
C GLU A 138 -15.47 21.89 -2.39
N GLY A 139 -15.40 23.05 -3.06
CA GLY A 139 -14.90 24.27 -2.43
C GLY A 139 -13.39 24.28 -2.17
N ALA A 140 -12.61 23.42 -2.84
CA ALA A 140 -11.16 23.41 -2.72
C ALA A 140 -10.55 24.82 -2.96
N PRO A 141 -9.48 25.17 -2.24
CA PRO A 141 -8.82 26.46 -2.40
C PRO A 141 -8.33 26.63 -3.83
N LYS A 142 -8.59 27.80 -4.41
CA LYS A 142 -8.10 28.16 -5.74
C LYS A 142 -6.63 28.54 -5.62
N TYR A 143 -5.77 27.86 -6.36
CA TYR A 143 -4.38 28.24 -6.51
C TYR A 143 -4.28 29.40 -7.49
N TYR A 144 -3.71 30.52 -7.05
CA TYR A 144 -3.56 31.72 -7.87
C TYR A 144 -2.15 31.89 -8.46
N GLY A 145 -1.26 30.89 -8.29
CA GLY A 145 0.14 30.99 -8.69
C GLY A 145 1.01 31.70 -7.63
N PRO A 146 2.35 31.66 -7.78
CA PRO A 146 3.22 32.65 -7.18
C PRO A 146 3.16 33.99 -7.93
#